data_AF-A0AA88EZ52-F1
#
_entry.id   AF-A0AA88EZ52-F1
#
_cell.length_a   1.000
_cell.length_b   1.000
_cell.length_c   1.000
_cell.angle_alpha   90.00
_cell.angle_beta   90.00
_cell.angle_gamma   90.00
#
_symmetry.space_group_name_H-M   'P 1'
#
loop_
_entity.id
_entity.type
_entity.pdbx_description
1 polymer ?
#
loop_
_entity_poly.entity_id
_entity_poly.type
_entity_poly.pdbx_seq_one_letter_code
_entity_poly.pdbx_strand_id
1 'polypeptide(L)'
;MGKNNMNIDNEIKHAFSPILREPAWMARLGHGSFLTFEFGAPTLRRKDPTEHFKKRMMIVRGEWHLWIYCCLWEVRDGGALVANSDSSREQMSNAARILDGQILCSVGYLRDTMRCRFEFDLGGILETWLDRTDPSEQWMLYNGQNDVWTLNAENELKRTPYQISQPTASMRLAPD
;
A
#
# COMPACT_ATOMS: atom_id res chain seq x y z
N MET A 1 -15.32 -24.19 15.62
CA MET A 1 -13.97 -24.76 15.82
C MET A 1 -13.57 -25.42 14.51
N GLY A 2 -12.51 -25.08 13.79
CA GLY A 2 -11.30 -24.33 14.10
C GLY A 2 -10.23 -24.89 13.16
N LYS A 3 -10.13 -24.38 11.92
CA LYS A 3 -9.10 -24.81 10.95
C LYS A 3 -8.51 -23.68 10.07
N ASN A 4 -9.06 -22.47 10.05
CA ASN A 4 -8.57 -21.40 9.15
C ASN A 4 -7.77 -20.27 9.83
N ASN A 5 -7.69 -20.21 11.16
CA ASN A 5 -7.31 -18.97 11.87
C ASN A 5 -5.81 -18.80 12.16
N MET A 6 -4.99 -19.86 12.04
CA MET A 6 -3.53 -19.77 12.20
C MET A 6 -2.82 -19.34 10.90
N ASN A 7 -3.59 -19.14 9.82
CA ASN A 7 -3.07 -18.99 8.47
C ASN A 7 -2.83 -17.53 8.07
N ILE A 8 -3.72 -16.61 8.44
CA ILE A 8 -3.71 -15.25 7.85
C ILE A 8 -2.44 -14.44 8.12
N ASP A 9 -1.85 -14.54 9.31
CA ASP A 9 -0.59 -13.85 9.62
C ASP A 9 0.55 -14.36 8.73
N ASN A 10 0.60 -15.68 8.49
CA ASN A 10 1.58 -16.28 7.59
C ASN A 10 1.30 -15.93 6.12
N GLU A 11 0.04 -15.88 5.70
CA GLU A 11 -0.36 -15.47 4.36
C GLU A 11 0.00 -14.00 4.08
N ILE A 12 -0.24 -13.11 5.03
CA ILE A 12 0.16 -11.70 4.94
C ILE A 12 1.69 -11.60 4.86
N LYS A 13 2.42 -12.26 5.77
CA LYS A 13 3.89 -12.30 5.71
C LYS A 13 4.39 -12.82 4.36
N HIS A 14 3.74 -13.84 3.81
CA HIS A 14 4.09 -14.38 2.50
C HIS A 14 3.85 -13.36 1.38
N ALA A 15 2.69 -12.67 1.38
CA ALA A 15 2.38 -11.64 0.38
C ALA A 15 3.37 -10.47 0.40
N PHE A 16 3.83 -10.06 1.59
CA PHE A 16 4.80 -8.97 1.76
C PHE A 16 6.26 -9.42 1.64
N SER A 17 6.54 -10.72 1.66
CA SER A 17 7.92 -11.25 1.65
C SER A 17 8.83 -10.66 0.55
N PRO A 18 8.35 -10.33 -0.67
CA PRO A 18 9.22 -9.75 -1.70
C PRO A 18 9.64 -8.30 -1.44
N ILE A 19 8.96 -7.59 -0.54
CA ILE A 19 9.24 -6.18 -0.20
C ILE A 19 9.66 -5.98 1.26
N LEU A 20 9.80 -7.08 2.02
CA LEU A 20 10.51 -7.02 3.28
C LEU A 20 11.97 -6.68 3.01
N ARG A 21 12.52 -5.78 3.81
CA ARG A 21 13.87 -5.22 3.69
C ARG A 21 14.11 -4.28 2.51
N GLU A 22 13.04 -3.89 1.81
CA GLU A 22 13.10 -2.83 0.80
C GLU A 22 12.68 -1.48 1.42
N PRO A 23 13.28 -0.37 0.97
CA PRO A 23 12.84 0.96 1.38
C PRO A 23 11.47 1.27 0.77
N ALA A 24 10.56 1.77 1.59
CA ALA A 24 9.38 2.47 1.10
C ALA A 24 9.83 3.77 0.44
N TRP A 25 9.27 4.09 -0.72
CA TRP A 25 9.51 5.36 -1.37
C TRP A 25 8.23 5.94 -1.95
N MET A 26 8.20 7.28 -2.04
CA MET A 26 6.98 8.03 -2.33
C MET A 26 5.81 7.66 -1.40
N ALA A 27 6.10 7.44 -0.10
CA ALA A 27 5.08 7.32 0.92
C ALA A 27 4.29 8.64 1.05
N ARG A 28 3.01 8.63 0.69
CA ARG A 28 2.21 9.84 0.48
C ARG A 28 0.77 9.67 0.90
N LEU A 29 0.17 10.79 1.33
CA LEU A 29 -1.28 10.92 1.47
C LEU A 29 -1.93 11.04 0.09
N GLY A 30 -2.92 10.19 -0.16
CA GLY A 30 -3.79 10.22 -1.34
C GLY A 30 -5.04 11.08 -1.15
N HIS A 31 -6.11 10.71 -1.87
CA HIS A 31 -7.43 11.29 -1.64
C HIS A 31 -8.01 10.82 -0.30
N GLY A 32 -8.71 11.69 0.43
CA GLY A 32 -9.20 11.35 1.78
C GLY A 32 -8.04 11.01 2.72
N SER A 33 -8.16 9.90 3.44
CA SER A 33 -7.17 9.37 4.38
C SER A 33 -6.28 8.26 3.77
N PHE A 34 -6.32 8.02 2.46
CA PHE A 34 -5.53 6.96 1.85
C PHE A 34 -4.04 7.20 2.01
N LEU A 35 -3.27 6.14 2.31
CA LEU A 35 -1.82 6.18 2.26
C LEU A 35 -1.33 5.29 1.11
N THR A 36 -0.35 5.76 0.35
CA THR A 36 0.25 4.98 -0.74
C THR A 36 1.76 4.92 -0.58
N PHE A 37 2.34 3.77 -0.90
CA PHE A 37 3.77 3.51 -0.85
C PHE A 37 4.19 2.77 -2.12
N GLU A 38 5.40 3.04 -2.60
CA GLU A 38 6.05 2.24 -3.63
C GLU A 38 7.23 1.48 -3.02
N PHE A 39 7.53 0.30 -3.57
CA PHE A 39 8.70 -0.50 -3.21
C PHE A 39 9.33 -1.13 -4.47
N GLY A 40 10.57 -1.61 -4.33
CA GLY A 40 11.32 -2.22 -5.42
C GLY A 40 11.75 -1.22 -6.50
N ALA A 41 12.14 -1.72 -7.66
CA ALA A 41 12.71 -0.88 -8.72
C ALA A 41 11.68 0.11 -9.30
N PRO A 42 12.05 1.38 -9.54
CA PRO A 42 11.15 2.34 -10.15
C PRO A 42 10.97 2.06 -11.64
N THR A 43 9.73 2.17 -12.10
CA THR A 43 9.31 2.10 -13.50
C THR A 43 8.56 3.37 -13.88
N LEU A 44 8.71 3.78 -15.13
CA LEU A 44 7.99 4.95 -15.66
C LEU A 44 6.82 4.48 -16.53
N ARG A 45 5.61 4.87 -16.15
CA ARG A 45 4.38 4.53 -16.87
C ARG A 45 3.76 5.76 -17.49
N ARG A 46 3.43 5.66 -18.78
CA ARG A 46 2.67 6.69 -19.49
C ARG A 46 1.18 6.43 -19.33
N LYS A 47 0.45 7.44 -18.89
CA LYS A 47 -1.02 7.46 -18.95
C LYS A 47 -1.43 8.46 -20.01
N ASP A 48 -1.99 7.95 -21.10
CA ASP A 48 -2.51 8.78 -22.19
C ASP A 48 -3.84 9.44 -21.81
N PRO A 49 -4.20 10.57 -22.44
CA PRO A 49 -5.46 11.25 -22.19
C PRO A 49 -6.69 10.34 -22.39
N THR A 50 -7.72 10.54 -21.59
CA THR A 50 -9.04 9.92 -21.73
C THR A 50 -10.13 11.00 -21.87
N GLU A 51 -11.38 10.59 -22.04
CA GLU A 51 -12.51 11.53 -22.06
C GLU A 51 -12.58 12.40 -20.79
N HIS A 52 -12.31 11.79 -19.63
CA HIS A 52 -12.33 12.45 -18.32
C HIS A 52 -11.00 13.10 -17.92
N PHE A 53 -9.90 12.76 -18.59
CA PHE A 53 -8.58 13.24 -18.24
C PHE A 53 -7.81 13.71 -19.46
N LYS A 54 -7.80 15.02 -19.74
CA LYS A 54 -7.31 15.58 -21.01
C LYS A 54 -5.78 15.69 -21.13
N LYS A 55 -5.00 15.28 -20.12
CA LYS A 55 -3.55 15.45 -20.10
C LYS A 55 -2.84 14.11 -20.13
N ARG A 56 -1.70 14.04 -20.83
CA ARG A 56 -0.77 12.91 -20.71
C ARG A 56 0.00 13.05 -19.40
N MET A 57 0.16 11.94 -18.69
CA MET A 57 0.96 11.89 -17.47
C MET A 57 2.07 10.86 -17.58
N MET A 58 3.21 11.19 -16.98
CA MET A 58 4.25 10.24 -16.66
C MET A 58 4.13 9.93 -15.17
N ILE A 59 3.92 8.66 -14.83
CA ILE A 59 3.71 8.19 -13.46
C ILE A 59 4.89 7.29 -13.12
N VAL A 60 5.60 7.63 -12.06
CA VAL A 60 6.61 6.75 -11.47
C VAL A 60 5.89 5.74 -10.58
N ARG A 61 6.17 4.45 -10.74
CA ARG A 61 5.62 3.35 -9.92
C ARG A 61 6.72 2.36 -9.58
N GLY A 62 6.66 1.77 -8.39
CA GLY A 62 7.49 0.64 -8.06
C GLY A 62 7.07 -0.63 -8.76
N GLU A 63 7.91 -1.64 -8.64
CA GLU A 63 7.52 -3.02 -8.87
C GLU A 63 6.38 -3.41 -7.92
N TRP A 64 6.28 -2.75 -6.78
CA TRP A 64 5.22 -2.95 -5.80
C TRP A 64 4.58 -1.63 -5.40
N HIS A 65 3.26 -1.65 -5.26
CA HIS A 65 2.47 -0.50 -4.81
C HIS A 65 1.55 -0.95 -3.68
N LEU A 66 1.75 -0.39 -2.48
CA LEU A 66 0.86 -0.60 -1.35
C LEU A 66 -0.11 0.58 -1.25
N TRP A 67 -1.40 0.27 -1.16
CA TRP A 67 -2.45 1.25 -0.98
C TRP A 67 -3.27 0.90 0.25
N ILE A 68 -3.14 1.72 1.30
CA ILE A 68 -4.01 1.69 2.48
C ILE A 68 -5.30 2.42 2.10
N TYR A 69 -6.40 1.69 2.13
CA TYR A 69 -7.68 2.08 1.54
C TYR A 69 -8.78 1.94 2.60
N CYS A 70 -9.79 2.82 2.53
CA CYS A 70 -11.04 2.82 3.32
C CYS A 70 -11.00 2.10 4.69
N CYS A 71 -10.01 2.42 5.50
CA CYS A 71 -9.84 1.84 6.83
C CYS A 71 -9.27 2.87 7.79
N LEU A 72 -9.34 2.53 9.07
CA LEU A 72 -8.72 3.31 10.12
C LEU A 72 -7.24 2.95 10.18
N TRP A 73 -6.41 3.96 10.41
CA TRP A 73 -4.99 3.76 10.59
C TRP A 73 -4.41 4.75 11.59
N GLU A 74 -3.28 4.37 12.18
CA GLU A 74 -2.42 5.28 12.92
C GLU A 74 -0.96 5.08 12.54
N VAL A 75 -0.19 6.17 12.57
CA VAL A 75 1.26 6.14 12.41
C VAL A 75 1.91 6.59 13.71
N ARG A 76 2.90 5.83 14.14
CA ARG A 76 3.78 6.15 15.27
C ARG A 76 5.22 6.26 14.82
N ASP A 77 5.98 7.06 15.55
CA ASP A 77 7.43 7.18 15.40
C ASP A 77 8.08 7.22 16.78
N GLY A 78 9.05 6.34 17.02
CA GLY A 78 9.66 6.17 18.35
C GLY A 78 8.64 5.88 19.47
N GLY A 79 7.49 5.29 19.12
CA GLY A 79 6.37 5.01 20.04
C GLY A 79 5.35 6.15 20.21
N ALA A 80 5.69 7.38 19.80
CA ALA A 80 4.78 8.52 19.86
C ALA A 80 3.77 8.49 18.71
N LEU A 81 2.51 8.81 18.98
CA LEU A 81 1.49 8.97 17.94
C LEU A 81 1.79 10.21 17.10
N VAL A 82 1.93 10.04 15.80
CA VAL A 82 2.16 11.13 14.84
C VAL A 82 0.83 11.64 14.30
N ALA A 83 0.03 10.74 13.73
CA ALA A 83 -1.30 11.02 13.20
C ALA A 83 -2.11 9.74 13.04
N ASN A 84 -3.40 9.89 12.79
CA ASN A 84 -4.33 8.83 12.43
C ASN A 84 -5.21 9.25 11.25
N SER A 85 -6.07 8.34 10.78
CA SER A 85 -6.98 8.54 9.65
C SER A 85 -7.97 9.70 9.81
N ASP A 86 -8.19 10.19 11.03
CA ASP A 86 -9.11 11.31 11.34
C ASP A 86 -8.36 12.64 11.60
N SER A 87 -7.03 12.62 11.53
CA SER A 87 -6.21 13.80 11.73
C SER A 87 -6.36 14.79 10.57
N SER A 88 -5.86 16.02 10.75
CA SER A 88 -5.85 16.98 9.64
C SER A 88 -5.01 16.46 8.46
N ARG A 89 -5.32 16.92 7.23
CA ARG A 89 -4.56 16.51 6.04
C ARG A 89 -3.06 16.78 6.15
N GLU A 90 -2.67 17.87 6.81
CA GLU A 90 -1.27 18.19 7.04
C GLU A 90 -0.60 17.15 7.96
N GLN A 91 -1.24 16.81 9.08
CA GLN A 91 -0.75 15.77 10.00
C GLN A 91 -0.67 14.40 9.32
N MET A 92 -1.71 14.01 8.57
CA MET A 92 -1.71 12.75 7.82
C MET A 92 -0.62 12.71 6.76
N SER A 93 -0.39 13.83 6.05
CA SER A 93 0.70 13.92 5.08
C SER A 93 2.07 13.84 5.76
N ASN A 94 2.24 14.42 6.95
CA ASN A 94 3.46 14.32 7.71
C ASN A 94 3.72 12.88 8.20
N ALA A 95 2.68 12.18 8.66
CA ALA A 95 2.75 10.77 9.01
C ALA A 95 3.23 9.90 7.85
N ALA A 96 2.69 10.10 6.65
CA ALA A 96 3.17 9.39 5.45
C ALA A 96 4.65 9.69 5.17
N ARG A 97 5.06 10.96 5.27
CA ARG A 97 6.45 11.39 5.04
C ARG A 97 7.45 10.80 6.03
N ILE A 98 7.05 10.57 7.28
CA ILE A 98 7.92 9.94 8.27
C ILE A 98 8.28 8.52 7.86
N LEU A 99 7.34 7.78 7.25
CA LEU A 99 7.58 6.42 6.76
C LEU A 99 8.34 6.40 5.42
N ASP A 100 8.42 7.53 4.71
CA ASP A 100 9.12 7.64 3.42
C ASP A 100 10.63 7.44 3.60
N GLY A 101 11.20 6.53 2.82
CA GLY A 101 12.62 6.18 2.85
C GLY A 101 13.01 5.16 3.92
N GLN A 102 12.11 4.77 4.84
CA GLN A 102 12.40 3.71 5.80
C GLN A 102 12.26 2.32 5.18
N ILE A 103 13.03 1.36 5.68
CA ILE A 103 12.99 -0.03 5.25
C ILE A 103 11.85 -0.76 5.96
N LEU A 104 10.96 -1.40 5.20
CA LEU A 104 9.90 -2.23 5.77
C LEU A 104 10.51 -3.52 6.35
N CYS A 105 10.56 -3.61 7.67
CA CYS A 105 11.20 -4.71 8.38
C CYS A 105 10.27 -5.90 8.61
N SER A 106 9.01 -5.61 8.97
CA SER A 106 8.04 -6.64 9.30
C SER A 106 6.62 -6.21 8.92
N VAL A 107 5.80 -7.19 8.55
CA VAL A 107 4.35 -7.05 8.46
C VAL A 107 3.73 -8.21 9.20
N GLY A 108 2.73 -7.94 10.02
CA GLY A 108 2.05 -8.97 10.81
C GLY A 108 0.62 -8.60 11.12
N TYR A 109 -0.17 -9.62 11.42
CA TYR A 109 -1.57 -9.45 11.83
C TYR A 109 -1.75 -9.74 13.31
N LEU A 110 -2.01 -8.69 14.08
CA LEU A 110 -2.26 -8.72 15.51
C LEU A 110 -3.70 -9.16 15.77
N ARG A 111 -3.90 -10.46 16.02
CA ARG A 111 -5.24 -11.07 16.19
C ARG A 111 -6.03 -10.51 17.36
N ASP A 112 -5.38 -10.21 18.48
CA ASP A 112 -6.08 -9.75 19.69
C ASP A 112 -6.74 -8.39 19.48
N THR A 113 -6.17 -7.56 18.60
CA THR A 113 -6.66 -6.23 18.26
C THR A 113 -7.26 -6.15 16.86
N MET A 114 -7.19 -7.23 16.07
CA MET A 114 -7.58 -7.27 14.65
C MET A 114 -6.91 -6.15 13.82
N ARG A 115 -5.61 -5.93 14.06
CA ARG A 115 -4.81 -4.89 13.39
C ARG A 115 -3.77 -5.51 12.47
N CYS A 116 -3.58 -4.94 11.28
CA CYS A 116 -2.37 -5.19 10.49
C CYS A 116 -1.31 -4.18 10.91
N ARG A 117 -0.10 -4.64 11.19
CA ARG A 117 1.01 -3.82 11.67
C ARG A 117 2.20 -3.93 10.72
N PHE A 118 2.74 -2.78 10.35
CA PHE A 118 3.89 -2.61 9.48
C PHE A 118 4.97 -1.89 10.30
N GLU A 119 6.15 -2.49 10.41
CA GLU A 119 7.26 -1.92 11.17
C GLU A 119 8.41 -1.56 10.25
N PHE A 120 8.96 -0.37 10.47
CA PHE A 120 10.03 0.20 9.68
C PHE A 120 11.31 0.37 10.52
N ASP A 121 12.47 0.34 9.86
CA ASP A 121 13.79 0.26 10.51
C ASP A 121 14.18 1.48 11.34
N LEU A 122 13.65 2.67 11.04
CA LEU A 122 13.96 3.91 11.75
C LEU A 122 12.90 4.27 12.82
N GLY A 123 12.08 3.29 13.24
CA GLY A 123 11.12 3.46 14.33
C GLY A 123 9.70 3.80 13.89
N GLY A 124 9.48 3.94 12.57
CA GLY A 124 8.15 4.11 11.99
C GLY A 124 7.29 2.86 12.18
N ILE A 125 6.04 3.06 12.60
CA ILE A 125 5.04 2.01 12.71
C ILE A 125 3.76 2.50 12.07
N LEU A 126 3.18 1.71 11.17
CA LEU A 126 1.82 1.89 10.67
C LEU A 126 0.97 0.73 11.18
N GLU A 127 -0.19 1.04 11.77
CA GLU A 127 -1.23 0.05 12.06
C GLU A 127 -2.51 0.39 11.32
N THR A 128 -3.18 -0.63 10.78
CA THR A 128 -4.49 -0.51 10.10
C THR A 128 -5.51 -1.44 10.73
N TRP A 129 -6.77 -1.02 10.75
CA TRP A 129 -7.90 -1.86 11.14
C TRP A 129 -9.20 -1.37 10.49
N LEU A 130 -10.19 -2.24 10.49
CA LEU A 130 -11.49 -1.92 9.90
C LEU A 130 -12.19 -0.78 10.64
N ASP A 131 -12.77 0.13 9.85
CA ASP A 131 -13.90 0.90 10.33
C ASP A 131 -15.11 -0.05 10.43
N ARG A 132 -15.72 -0.14 11.60
CA ARG A 132 -16.88 -1.02 11.84
C ARG A 132 -18.19 -0.42 11.33
N THR A 133 -18.21 0.89 11.06
CA THR A 133 -19.40 1.60 10.61
C THR A 133 -19.56 1.54 9.10
N ASP A 134 -18.44 1.50 8.36
CA ASP A 134 -18.39 1.32 6.91
C ASP A 134 -17.23 0.39 6.53
N PRO A 135 -17.36 -0.93 6.78
CA PRO A 135 -16.26 -1.86 6.60
C PRO A 135 -15.96 -2.08 5.10
N SER A 136 -14.73 -1.77 4.70
CA SER A 136 -14.20 -1.93 3.35
C SER A 136 -12.82 -2.60 3.41
N GLU A 137 -12.12 -2.73 2.28
CA GLU A 137 -10.77 -3.28 2.22
C GLU A 137 -9.79 -2.44 3.04
N GLN A 138 -8.91 -3.07 3.82
CA GLN A 138 -7.90 -2.34 4.59
C GLN A 138 -6.74 -1.87 3.72
N TRP A 139 -6.22 -2.80 2.90
CA TRP A 139 -5.12 -2.49 2.00
C TRP A 139 -5.13 -3.40 0.78
N MET A 140 -4.52 -2.87 -0.27
CA MET A 140 -4.23 -3.56 -1.53
C MET A 140 -2.73 -3.47 -1.80
N LEU A 141 -2.09 -4.60 -2.07
CA LEU A 141 -0.69 -4.70 -2.47
C LEU A 141 -0.64 -5.20 -3.91
N TYR A 142 -0.26 -4.31 -4.83
CA TYR A 142 -0.10 -4.63 -6.24
C TYR A 142 1.34 -5.02 -6.53
N ASN A 143 1.55 -5.99 -7.40
CA ASN A 143 2.87 -6.30 -7.96
C ASN A 143 2.99 -5.89 -9.44
N GLY A 144 4.22 -5.90 -9.93
CA GLY A 144 4.57 -5.64 -11.33
C GLY A 144 4.16 -6.75 -12.29
N GLN A 145 3.68 -7.88 -11.77
CA GLN A 145 3.33 -9.10 -12.51
C GLN A 145 1.83 -9.27 -12.72
N ASN A 146 1.02 -8.23 -12.48
CA ASN A 146 -0.43 -8.22 -12.68
C ASN A 146 -1.22 -9.03 -11.64
N ASP A 147 -0.81 -9.03 -10.38
CA ASP A 147 -1.64 -9.49 -9.26
C ASP A 147 -1.84 -8.37 -8.24
N VAL A 148 -2.93 -8.49 -7.49
CA VAL A 148 -3.20 -7.71 -6.28
C VAL A 148 -3.53 -8.66 -5.13
N TRP A 149 -2.88 -8.43 -3.99
CA TRP A 149 -3.30 -9.00 -2.70
C TRP A 149 -4.15 -7.98 -1.96
N THR A 150 -5.30 -8.39 -1.44
CA THR A 150 -6.25 -7.53 -0.76
C THR A 150 -6.63 -8.14 0.57
N LEU A 151 -6.49 -7.38 1.66
CA LEU A 151 -7.08 -7.71 2.95
C LEU A 151 -8.47 -7.04 3.02
N ASN A 152 -9.53 -7.84 2.93
CA ASN A 152 -10.90 -7.33 2.83
C ASN A 152 -11.53 -7.00 4.20
N ALA A 153 -12.78 -6.53 4.15
CA ALA A 153 -13.64 -6.21 5.29
C ALA A 153 -13.88 -7.41 6.24
N GLU A 154 -13.73 -8.64 5.75
CA GLU A 154 -13.89 -9.86 6.54
C GLU A 154 -12.59 -10.32 7.22
N ASN A 155 -11.49 -9.57 7.07
CA ASN A 155 -10.14 -10.01 7.44
C ASN A 155 -9.74 -11.32 6.77
N GLU A 156 -10.01 -11.42 5.46
CA GLU A 156 -9.52 -12.48 4.59
C GLU A 156 -8.52 -11.90 3.61
N LEU A 157 -7.41 -12.60 3.37
CA LEU A 157 -6.48 -12.25 2.32
C LEU A 157 -6.91 -12.91 1.00
N LYS A 158 -7.10 -12.10 -0.04
CA LYS A 158 -7.40 -12.58 -1.39
C LYS A 158 -6.31 -12.15 -2.36
N ARG A 159 -5.93 -13.05 -3.27
CA ARG A 159 -5.07 -12.74 -4.42
C ARG A 159 -5.90 -12.84 -5.69
N THR A 160 -5.91 -11.78 -6.50
CA THR A 160 -6.59 -11.77 -7.79
C THR A 160 -5.67 -11.22 -8.88
N PRO A 161 -5.83 -11.67 -10.13
CA PRO A 161 -5.18 -11.04 -11.26
C PRO A 161 -5.64 -9.58 -11.38
N TYR A 162 -4.70 -8.66 -11.56
CA TYR A 162 -4.91 -7.26 -11.83
C TYR A 162 -4.21 -6.87 -13.12
N GLN A 163 -4.98 -6.71 -14.20
CA GLN A 163 -4.42 -6.15 -15.42
C GLN A 163 -4.18 -4.66 -15.22
N ILE A 164 -2.91 -4.29 -15.08
CA ILE A 164 -2.50 -2.94 -15.44
C ILE A 164 -2.79 -2.84 -16.93
N SER A 165 -3.69 -1.95 -17.35
CA SER A 165 -3.85 -1.66 -18.76
C SER A 165 -2.49 -1.28 -19.33
N GLN A 166 -1.86 -2.21 -20.06
CA GLN A 166 -0.59 -1.93 -20.71
C GLN A 166 -0.86 -0.81 -21.71
N PRO A 167 -0.01 0.23 -21.79
CA PRO A 167 0.03 1.02 -23.00
C PRO A 167 0.40 0.06 -24.13
N THR A 168 -0.38 0.08 -25.20
CA THR A 168 -0.03 -0.57 -26.46
C THR A 168 1.43 -0.27 -26.80
N ALA A 169 2.30 -1.28 -26.72
CA ALA A 169 3.54 -1.30 -27.49
C ALA A 169 3.13 -1.14 -28.96
N SER A 170 3.68 -0.27 -29.80
CA SER A 170 5.03 0.26 -29.88
C SER A 170 4.98 1.47 -30.83
N MET A 171 5.78 2.50 -30.59
CA MET A 171 6.25 3.35 -31.68
C MET A 171 7.76 3.38 -31.53
N ARG A 172 8.43 2.48 -32.26
CA ARG A 172 9.87 2.60 -32.49
C ARG A 172 10.07 3.98 -33.12
N LEU A 173 10.88 4.82 -32.47
CA LEU A 173 11.43 5.99 -33.16
C LEU A 173 12.25 5.42 -34.32
N ALA A 174 11.87 5.77 -35.54
CA ALA A 174 12.77 5.58 -36.68
C ALA A 174 14.03 6.42 -36.42
N PRO A 175 15.24 5.89 -36.69
CA PRO A 175 16.42 6.73 -36.71
C PRO A 175 16.34 7.70 -37.89
N ASP A 176 16.93 8.88 -37.68
CA ASP A 176 16.98 10.04 -38.59
C ASP A 176 17.48 9.71 -40.01
#